data_AF-A0A7W1DER0-F1
#
_entry.id   AF-A0A7W1DER0-F1
#
_cell.length_a   1.000
_cell.length_b   1.000
_cell.length_c   1.000
_cell.angle_alpha   90.00
_cell.angle_beta   90.00
_cell.angle_gamma   90.00
#
_symmetry.space_group_name_H-M   'P 1'
#
loop_
_entity.id
_entity.type
_entity.pdbx_description
1 polymer ?
#
loop_
_entity_poly.entity_id
_entity_poly.type
_entity_poly.pdbx_seq_one_letter_code
_entity_poly.pdbx_strand_id
1 'polypeptide(L)' 'MGKGRNWTSEEKAKIVLQGLSGQSVSELCNEYQIHQTQYYKW' A
#
# COMPACT_ATOMS: atom_id res chain seq x y z
N MET A 1 17.28 -14.90 1.20
CA MET A 1 16.43 -14.39 2.30
C MET A 1 16.00 -12.99 1.89
N GLY A 2 14.83 -12.85 1.25
CA GLY A 2 14.40 -11.57 0.70
C GLY A 2 14.13 -10.57 1.83
N LYS A 3 14.81 -9.42 1.81
CA LYS A 3 14.49 -8.29 2.68
C LYS A 3 13.08 -7.82 2.32
N GLY A 4 12.08 -8.33 3.02
CA GLY A 4 10.73 -7.78 2.94
C GLY A 4 10.79 -6.30 3.29
N ARG A 5 10.17 -5.46 2.46
CA ARG A 5 10.03 -4.04 2.75
C ARG A 5 9.18 -3.92 4.01
N ASN A 6 9.78 -3.45 5.11
CA ASN A 6 9.07 -3.26 6.36
C ASN A 6 8.24 -1.98 6.25
N TRP A 7 6.94 -2.15 6.09
CA TRP A 7 5.99 -1.04 6.08
C TRP A 7 5.74 -0.57 7.51
N THR A 8 6.09 0.67 7.80
CA THR A 8 5.72 1.30 9.08
C THR A 8 4.21 1.51 9.15
N SER A 9 3.66 1.59 10.36
CA SER A 9 2.21 1.83 10.56
C SER A 9 1.75 3.14 9.90
N GLU A 10 2.61 4.16 9.91
CA GLU A 10 2.36 5.47 9.26
C GLU A 10 2.28 5.34 7.74
N GLU A 11 3.21 4.62 7.11
CA GLU A 11 3.18 4.40 5.66
C GLU A 11 1.93 3.62 5.23
N LYS A 12 1.56 2.57 5.97
CA LYS A 12 0.32 1.81 5.68
C LYS A 12 -0.90 2.70 5.73
N ALA A 13 -1.04 3.48 6.80
CA ALA A 13 -2.16 4.40 6.97
C ALA A 13 -2.22 5.42 5.82
N LYS A 14 -1.07 5.99 5.42
CA LYS A 14 -0.99 6.93 4.31
C LYS A 14 -1.43 6.32 2.98
N ILE A 15 -1.07 5.07 2.71
CA ILE A 15 -1.43 4.36 1.48
C ILE A 15 -2.94 4.05 1.46
N VAL A 16 -3.48 3.53 2.57
CA VAL A 16 -4.92 3.22 2.69
C VAL A 16 -5.76 4.49 2.59
N LEU A 17 -5.36 5.57 3.25
CA LEU A 17 -6.05 6.87 3.19
C LEU A 17 -6.08 7.44 1.76
N GLN A 18 -5.01 7.30 0.98
CA GLN A 18 -4.99 7.73 -0.41
C GLN A 18 -6.01 6.97 -1.27
N GLY A 19 -6.11 5.65 -1.12
CA GLY A 19 -7.09 4.88 -1.88
C GLY A 19 -8.52 5.15 -1.43
N LEU A 20 -8.74 5.39 -0.13
CA LEU A 20 -10.04 5.86 0.40
C LEU A 20 -10.38 7.28 -0.06
N SER A 21 -9.39 8.13 -0.31
CA SER A 21 -9.56 9.48 -0.86
C SER A 21 -9.99 9.48 -2.34
N GLY A 22 -10.05 8.31 -2.98
CA GLY A 22 -10.51 8.15 -4.36
C GLY A 22 -9.39 7.89 -5.36
N GLN A 23 -8.14 7.69 -4.92
CA GLN A 23 -7.09 7.21 -5.82
C GLN A 23 -7.29 5.74 -6.18
N SER A 24 -6.95 5.39 -7.42
CA SER A 24 -7.01 4.02 -7.90
C SER A 24 -6.06 3.13 -7.11
N VAL A 25 -6.58 2.08 -6.46
CA VAL A 25 -5.77 1.08 -5.74
C VAL A 25 -4.70 0.48 -6.64
N SER A 26 -4.98 0.29 -7.93
CA SER A 26 -4.02 -0.19 -8.93
C SER A 26 -2.81 0.73 -9.09
N GLU A 27 -3.01 2.04 -9.10
CA GLU A 27 -1.94 3.04 -9.22
C GLU A 27 -1.15 3.12 -7.92
N LEU A 28 -1.81 3.12 -6.77
CA LEU A 28 -1.18 3.01 -5.45
C LEU A 28 -0.32 1.75 -5.34
N CYS A 29 -0.83 0.62 -5.81
CA CYS A 29 -0.08 -0.64 -5.83
C CYS A 29 1.17 -0.55 -6.70
N ASN A 30 1.08 0.14 -7.84
CA ASN A 30 2.23 0.36 -8.71
C ASN A 30 3.25 1.32 -8.08
N GLU A 31 2.79 2.46 -7.54
CA GLU A 31 3.65 3.49 -6.96
C GLU A 31 4.43 2.99 -5.73
N TYR A 32 3.73 2.32 -4.81
CA TYR A 32 4.33 1.80 -3.59
C TYR A 32 4.93 0.39 -3.77
N GLN A 33 4.85 -0.17 -4.98
CA GLN A 33 5.30 -1.53 -5.29
C GLN A 33 4.72 -2.58 -4.31
N ILE A 34 3.42 -2.43 -4.02
CA ILE A 34 2.65 -3.34 -3.17
C ILE A 34 1.69 -4.17 -4.02
N HIS A 35 1.38 -5.36 -3.56
CA HIS A 35 0.32 -6.16 -4.17
C HIS A 35 -1.05 -5.67 -3.70
N GLN A 36 -2.05 -5.70 -4.58
CA GLN A 36 -3.44 -5.38 -4.22
C GLN A 36 -3.92 -6.23 -3.03
N THR A 37 -3.56 -7.51 -2.99
CA THR A 37 -3.88 -8.40 -1.86
C THR A 37 -3.26 -7.95 -0.53
N GLN A 38 -2.14 -7.22 -0.58
CA GLN A 38 -1.51 -6.63 0.60
C GLN A 38 -2.19 -5.31 0.99
N TYR A 39 -2.58 -4.49 0.01
CA TYR A 39 -3.38 -3.28 0.23
C TYR A 39 -4.73 -3.61 0.90
N TYR A 40 -5.49 -4.57 0.37
CA TYR A 40 -6.78 -4.96 0.95
C TYR A 40 -6.68 -5.68 2.32
N LYS A 41 -5.47 -6.10 2.71
CA LYS A 41 -5.22 -6.65 4.05
C LYS A 41 -4.91 -5.55 5.07
N TRP A 42 -4.60 -4.33 4.62
CA TRP A 42 -4.37 -3.17 5.46
C TRP A 42 -5.66 -2.38 5.64
#